data_AF-A0A2W6DR14-F1
#
_entry.id   AF-A0A2W6DR14-F1
#
_cell.length_a   1.000
_cell.length_b   1.000
_cell.length_c   1.000
_cell.angle_alpha   90.00
_cell.angle_beta   90.00
_cell.angle_gamma   90.00
#
_symmetry.space_group_name_H-M   'P 1'
#
loop_
_entity.id
_entity.type
_entity.pdbx_description
1 polymer ?
#
loop_
_entity_poly.entity_id
_entity_poly.type
_entity_poly.pdbx_seq_one_letter_code
_entity_poly.pdbx_strand_id
1 'polypeptide(L)'
;MTTNRHHSSWLRALLLLGLAVVLAGTTAACAKARSAAGTSVSSPTPPAASPSPSSTIAAFHTSGYLPQQVDGPHQLYGSGSDVTLPDAEPHDATGVRMYLIGGRMYDHPVAQAQYGLALLTSYQRHHDPALLALALKQAGRIIAHRTVAKGAWFYPYPFGFALHNNPKEMERAPWYSGMAQAQALSLFVRLAVVTGDPRWQQAAAATFDSFLAPPSDGAPWVAHVDNAGYLWIDEYPERPAPASDLTYNGQMFGVVGLYDFVHYPSAAARRRLPIALQMLDGAETTAEHYASVIRNPGFVSRYCLQDGTLNAQYHAIHVVQLSHLYTLTQDQAFARAADDLRRDYPTPEVTGTIHVIPGTYQLARFDAASGRQIASTQLTLGRGTTLPTLYRQRILGQGIWLKIGEGPYKDWWVKERAGRVWLGGVSAAVSYWPARPIGVDGSVTSYVLDQAGRAVGTKTARLAHATVLVDQTADVNGRESWHVVSGPLAGTWLPVTRP
;
A
#
# COMPACT_ATOMS: atom_id res chain seq x y z
N MET A 1 26.08 22.36 -5.91
CA MET A 1 24.77 22.40 -5.20
C MET A 1 23.73 21.76 -6.10
N THR A 2 23.61 20.44 -6.04
CA THR A 2 22.66 19.63 -6.83
C THR A 2 22.23 18.51 -5.91
N THR A 3 21.09 18.70 -5.23
CA THR A 3 20.57 17.77 -4.23
C THR A 3 19.86 16.60 -4.90
N ASN A 4 20.26 15.40 -4.48
CA ASN A 4 19.64 14.10 -4.78
C ASN A 4 18.11 14.15 -4.61
N ARG A 5 17.37 14.10 -5.71
CA ARG A 5 15.91 13.85 -5.74
C ARG A 5 15.66 12.40 -6.17
N HIS A 6 15.86 11.42 -5.28
CA HIS A 6 15.52 10.01 -5.60
C HIS A 6 14.79 9.26 -4.47
N HIS A 7 14.10 9.98 -3.57
CA HIS A 7 13.23 9.37 -2.56
C HIS A 7 11.78 9.84 -2.72
N SER A 8 11.06 9.45 -3.78
CA SER A 8 9.61 9.71 -3.87
C SER A 8 8.82 8.98 -4.98
N SER A 9 9.23 7.79 -5.44
CA SER A 9 8.46 7.07 -6.48
C SER A 9 7.29 6.24 -5.95
N TRP A 10 7.22 5.94 -4.65
CA TRP A 10 6.28 4.95 -4.10
C TRP A 10 4.87 5.49 -3.83
N LEU A 11 4.73 6.78 -3.51
CA LEU A 11 3.40 7.42 -3.33
C LEU A 11 2.65 7.63 -4.64
N ARG A 12 3.37 7.69 -5.78
CA ARG A 12 2.71 7.73 -7.09
C ARG A 12 1.96 6.43 -7.40
N ALA A 13 2.42 5.28 -6.89
CA ALA A 13 1.74 4.00 -7.10
C ALA A 13 0.39 3.91 -6.36
N LEU A 14 0.24 4.60 -5.22
CA LEU A 14 -1.04 4.65 -4.50
C LEU A 14 -2.02 5.69 -5.07
N LEU A 15 -1.52 6.68 -5.83
CA LEU A 15 -2.32 7.76 -6.41
C LEU A 15 -2.75 7.53 -7.88
N LEU A 16 -2.14 6.58 -8.61
CA LEU A 16 -2.28 6.46 -10.08
C LEU A 16 -3.16 5.30 -10.60
N LEU A 17 -3.89 4.58 -9.76
CA LEU A 17 -4.59 3.35 -10.17
C LEU A 17 -6.02 3.57 -10.72
N GLY A 18 -6.16 4.57 -11.59
CA GLY A 18 -7.44 4.95 -12.16
C GLY A 18 -7.40 5.23 -13.66
N LEU A 19 -6.75 4.41 -14.50
CA LEU A 19 -6.92 4.56 -15.96
C LEU A 19 -6.55 3.32 -16.80
N ALA A 20 -7.58 2.64 -17.34
CA ALA A 20 -7.60 1.94 -18.64
C ALA A 20 -9.03 1.37 -18.83
N VAL A 21 -9.78 1.45 -19.95
CA VAL A 21 -9.52 1.85 -21.33
C VAL A 21 -10.86 1.99 -22.10
N VAL A 22 -10.94 2.99 -22.99
CA VAL A 22 -11.56 3.09 -24.34
C VAL A 22 -13.09 3.10 -24.58
N LEU A 23 -13.43 4.10 -25.43
CA LEU A 23 -14.69 4.43 -26.08
C LEU A 23 -15.20 3.38 -27.08
N ALA A 24 -16.53 3.26 -27.16
CA ALA A 24 -17.25 3.13 -28.43
C ALA A 24 -18.62 3.80 -28.30
N GLY A 25 -18.90 4.76 -29.17
CA GLY A 25 -20.13 5.55 -29.14
C GLY A 25 -21.34 4.83 -29.72
N THR A 26 -22.52 5.33 -29.38
CA THR A 26 -23.65 5.50 -30.32
C THR A 26 -24.67 6.47 -29.70
N THR A 27 -25.18 7.33 -30.57
CA THR A 27 -26.17 8.39 -30.34
C THR A 27 -27.58 7.84 -30.27
N ALA A 28 -28.43 8.34 -29.35
CA ALA A 28 -29.87 8.51 -29.60
C ALA A 28 -30.51 9.40 -28.51
N ALA A 29 -31.59 10.07 -28.90
CA ALA A 29 -32.07 11.33 -28.34
C ALA A 29 -33.30 11.19 -27.43
N CYS A 30 -33.44 12.20 -26.55
CA CYS A 30 -34.66 12.93 -26.16
C CYS A 30 -35.93 12.17 -25.72
N ALA A 31 -36.34 12.39 -24.46
CA ALA A 31 -37.75 12.62 -24.12
C ALA A 31 -37.90 13.43 -22.81
N LYS A 32 -38.67 14.52 -22.89
CA LYS A 32 -39.16 15.39 -21.80
C LYS A 32 -40.49 14.84 -21.27
N ALA A 33 -40.69 14.87 -19.95
CA ALA A 33 -41.97 15.21 -19.27
C ALA A 33 -41.69 15.28 -17.75
N ARG A 34 -41.68 16.46 -17.11
CA ARG A 34 -42.79 17.26 -16.54
C ARG A 34 -43.21 16.86 -15.11
N SER A 35 -43.38 17.91 -14.32
CA SER A 35 -43.54 18.09 -12.87
C SER A 35 -44.82 17.54 -12.23
N ALA A 36 -44.77 17.31 -10.90
CA ALA A 36 -45.55 18.02 -9.84
C ALA A 36 -45.27 17.32 -8.49
N ALA A 37 -44.67 17.98 -7.49
CA ALA A 37 -45.28 18.79 -6.43
C ALA A 37 -46.12 18.00 -5.39
N GLY A 38 -45.78 18.14 -4.10
CA GLY A 38 -46.62 17.66 -2.99
C GLY A 38 -45.88 17.50 -1.65
N THR A 39 -46.01 18.51 -0.80
CA THR A 39 -45.41 18.73 0.54
C THR A 39 -45.94 17.82 1.66
N SER A 40 -45.13 17.53 2.68
CA SER A 40 -45.46 17.83 4.10
C SER A 40 -44.24 17.70 5.01
N VAL A 41 -44.04 18.71 5.87
CA VAL A 41 -42.97 18.82 6.86
C VAL A 41 -43.59 18.52 8.23
N SER A 42 -43.01 17.57 8.97
CA SER A 42 -43.28 17.38 10.40
C SER A 42 -41.97 17.40 11.17
N SER A 43 -41.97 18.15 12.27
CA SER A 43 -40.81 18.39 13.14
C SER A 43 -40.59 17.20 14.10
N PRO A 44 -39.36 16.71 14.32
CA PRO A 44 -39.14 15.60 15.25
C PRO A 44 -38.90 16.07 16.69
N THR A 45 -39.62 15.44 17.61
CA THR A 45 -39.36 15.39 19.06
C THR A 45 -38.00 14.72 19.33
N PRO A 46 -37.21 15.15 20.34
CA PRO A 46 -35.90 14.56 20.60
C PRO A 46 -36.02 13.10 21.08
N PRO A 47 -35.26 12.15 20.51
CA PRO A 47 -35.29 10.78 20.99
C PRO A 47 -34.57 10.66 22.34
N ALA A 48 -35.21 9.92 23.25
CA ALA A 48 -34.65 9.45 24.50
C ALA A 48 -33.34 8.66 24.27
N ALA A 49 -32.49 8.62 25.29
CA ALA A 49 -31.21 7.90 25.28
C ALA A 49 -31.37 6.46 24.76
N SER A 50 -30.73 6.17 23.63
CA SER A 50 -30.72 4.83 23.05
C SER A 50 -29.93 3.86 23.94
N PRO A 51 -30.43 2.62 24.14
CA PRO A 51 -29.67 1.55 24.77
C PRO A 51 -28.46 1.16 23.90
N SER A 52 -27.37 0.74 24.56
CA SER A 52 -26.11 0.30 23.94
C SER A 52 -26.33 -0.72 22.81
N PRO A 53 -25.61 -0.63 21.66
CA PRO A 53 -25.82 -1.53 20.55
C PRO A 53 -25.24 -2.91 20.86
N SER A 54 -26.09 -3.87 21.21
CA SER A 54 -25.74 -5.29 21.16
C SER A 54 -25.92 -5.82 19.72
N SER A 55 -24.99 -5.47 18.84
CA SER A 55 -24.72 -6.23 17.62
C SER A 55 -23.23 -6.11 17.32
N THR A 56 -22.42 -6.80 18.10
CA THR A 56 -20.97 -6.83 17.93
C THR A 56 -20.59 -7.83 16.84
N ILE A 57 -19.50 -7.55 16.13
CA ILE A 57 -18.82 -8.52 15.27
C ILE A 57 -18.54 -9.83 16.04
N ALA A 58 -18.49 -10.96 15.33
CA ALA A 58 -18.20 -12.26 15.93
C ALA A 58 -16.81 -12.27 16.60
N ALA A 59 -16.57 -13.24 17.50
CA ALA A 59 -15.24 -13.42 18.08
C ALA A 59 -14.24 -13.82 16.99
N PHE A 60 -13.01 -13.32 17.10
CA PHE A 60 -11.94 -13.54 16.13
C PHE A 60 -10.60 -13.78 16.84
N HIS A 61 -9.65 -14.35 16.10
CA HIS A 61 -8.28 -14.58 16.56
C HIS A 61 -7.52 -13.28 16.82
N THR A 62 -6.68 -13.31 17.84
CA THR A 62 -5.79 -12.23 18.26
C THR A 62 -4.42 -12.84 18.62
N SER A 63 -3.35 -12.09 18.37
CA SER A 63 -1.96 -12.50 18.64
C SER A 63 -1.40 -11.79 19.87
N GLY A 64 -2.12 -10.81 20.42
CA GLY A 64 -1.68 -10.02 21.57
C GLY A 64 -0.72 -8.90 21.19
N TYR A 65 -0.83 -8.37 19.96
CA TYR A 65 0.01 -7.27 19.54
C TYR A 65 -0.21 -6.02 20.38
N LEU A 66 0.89 -5.39 20.77
CA LEU A 66 0.87 -4.12 21.49
C LEU A 66 1.23 -3.01 20.50
N PRO A 67 0.29 -2.09 20.21
CA PRO A 67 0.53 -1.06 19.21
C PRO A 67 1.62 -0.11 19.68
N GLN A 68 2.65 0.04 18.86
CA GLN A 68 3.81 0.88 19.17
C GLN A 68 3.53 2.33 18.81
N GLN A 69 3.98 3.27 19.63
CA GLN A 69 3.90 4.68 19.25
C GLN A 69 4.91 4.99 18.14
N VAL A 70 4.40 5.44 16.99
CA VAL A 70 5.19 5.82 15.83
C VAL A 70 5.09 7.33 15.58
N ASP A 71 6.20 8.03 15.75
CA ASP A 71 6.27 9.49 15.63
C ASP A 71 7.07 9.96 14.39
N GLY A 72 6.88 11.23 14.03
CA GLY A 72 7.69 11.94 13.04
C GLY A 72 7.61 11.33 11.63
N PRO A 73 8.75 11.21 10.91
CA PRO A 73 8.75 10.76 9.51
C PRO A 73 8.36 9.30 9.32
N HIS A 74 8.27 8.51 10.40
CA HIS A 74 7.87 7.11 10.37
C HIS A 74 6.37 6.92 10.51
N GLN A 75 5.63 7.97 10.89
CA GLN A 75 4.18 7.91 10.91
C GLN A 75 3.67 7.59 9.51
N LEU A 76 2.75 6.62 9.42
CA LEU A 76 2.14 6.24 8.15
C LEU A 76 1.48 7.46 7.51
N TYR A 77 1.51 7.54 6.17
CA TYR A 77 1.15 8.74 5.39
C TYR A 77 2.02 10.00 5.64
N GLY A 78 2.95 10.00 6.59
CA GLY A 78 3.85 11.13 6.90
C GLY A 78 5.09 11.21 5.99
N SER A 79 5.49 10.08 5.41
CA SER A 79 6.64 9.98 4.49
C SER A 79 6.21 10.16 3.03
N GLY A 80 6.06 11.40 2.56
CA GLY A 80 5.72 11.66 1.16
C GLY A 80 6.33 12.92 0.57
N SER A 81 6.35 13.04 -0.76
CA SER A 81 6.66 14.32 -1.41
C SER A 81 5.61 15.36 -1.07
N ASP A 82 6.02 16.63 -1.11
CA ASP A 82 5.07 17.72 -1.04
C ASP A 82 4.10 17.68 -2.22
N VAL A 83 2.84 17.94 -1.91
CA VAL A 83 1.80 18.11 -2.92
C VAL A 83 2.07 19.40 -3.69
N THR A 84 2.07 19.30 -5.02
CA THR A 84 2.05 20.46 -5.92
C THR A 84 0.59 20.90 -6.12
N LEU A 85 0.32 22.20 -6.05
CA LEU A 85 -1.01 22.75 -6.29
C LEU A 85 -1.09 23.56 -7.60
N PRO A 86 -2.12 23.33 -8.46
CA PRO A 86 -2.95 22.12 -8.48
C PRO A 86 -2.11 20.90 -8.89
N ASP A 87 -2.53 19.69 -8.52
CA ASP A 87 -1.95 18.49 -9.11
C ASP A 87 -2.68 18.11 -10.42
N ALA A 88 -2.15 17.09 -11.10
CA ALA A 88 -2.61 16.70 -12.44
C ALA A 88 -3.88 15.83 -12.43
N GLU A 89 -4.34 15.42 -11.25
CA GLU A 89 -5.43 14.47 -11.09
C GLU A 89 -6.80 15.19 -11.17
N PRO A 90 -7.90 14.49 -11.51
CA PRO A 90 -9.20 15.13 -11.68
C PRO A 90 -9.73 15.77 -10.39
N HIS A 91 -10.28 16.97 -10.53
CA HIS A 91 -10.89 17.75 -9.46
C HIS A 91 -12.24 18.35 -9.86
N ASP A 92 -13.11 18.58 -8.89
CA ASP A 92 -14.27 19.46 -9.08
C ASP A 92 -13.87 20.95 -9.03
N ALA A 93 -14.84 21.84 -9.29
CA ALA A 93 -14.61 23.29 -9.28
C ALA A 93 -14.17 23.86 -7.92
N THR A 94 -14.31 23.10 -6.83
CA THR A 94 -13.92 23.50 -5.48
C THR A 94 -12.54 22.96 -5.07
N GLY A 95 -11.93 22.12 -5.91
CA GLY A 95 -10.64 21.46 -5.67
C GLY A 95 -10.77 20.09 -4.97
N VAL A 96 -11.98 19.53 -4.84
CA VAL A 96 -12.16 18.19 -4.29
C VAL A 96 -11.69 17.15 -5.32
N ARG A 97 -10.93 16.15 -4.89
CA ARG A 97 -10.48 15.02 -5.73
C ARG A 97 -11.71 14.24 -6.20
N MET A 98 -11.76 13.98 -7.50
CA MET A 98 -12.85 13.23 -8.13
C MET A 98 -12.27 12.08 -8.95
N TYR A 99 -13.13 11.11 -9.24
CA TYR A 99 -12.80 9.98 -10.10
C TYR A 99 -13.54 10.07 -11.43
N LEU A 100 -12.82 9.95 -12.54
CA LEU A 100 -13.37 10.14 -13.89
C LEU A 100 -13.65 8.78 -14.54
N ILE A 101 -14.92 8.45 -14.74
CA ILE A 101 -15.36 7.24 -15.45
C ILE A 101 -16.20 7.65 -16.65
N GLY A 102 -15.77 7.26 -17.87
CA GLY A 102 -16.52 7.53 -19.10
C GLY A 102 -16.83 9.00 -19.33
N GLY A 103 -15.93 9.91 -18.93
CA GLY A 103 -16.12 11.36 -19.04
C GLY A 103 -16.98 12.00 -17.95
N ARG A 104 -17.46 11.22 -16.97
CA ARG A 104 -18.23 11.72 -15.82
C ARG A 104 -17.43 11.62 -14.53
N MET A 105 -17.52 12.67 -13.73
CA MET A 105 -16.87 12.78 -12.41
C MET A 105 -17.76 12.18 -11.32
N TYR A 106 -17.15 11.38 -10.46
CA TYR A 106 -17.78 10.74 -9.30
C TYR A 106 -17.00 11.00 -8.02
N ASP A 107 -17.70 11.03 -6.90
CA ASP A 107 -17.08 10.97 -5.58
C ASP A 107 -16.39 9.63 -5.39
N HIS A 108 -15.19 9.68 -4.80
CA HIS A 108 -14.37 8.50 -4.55
C HIS A 108 -13.70 8.64 -3.18
N PRO A 109 -14.29 8.06 -2.12
CA PRO A 109 -13.84 8.25 -0.74
C PRO A 109 -12.34 7.99 -0.51
N VAL A 110 -11.78 6.91 -1.07
CA VAL A 110 -10.32 6.63 -1.00
C VAL A 110 -9.48 7.76 -1.62
N ALA A 111 -9.74 8.15 -2.86
CA ALA A 111 -8.97 9.20 -3.53
C ALA A 111 -9.06 10.54 -2.78
N GLN A 112 -10.24 10.88 -2.25
CA GLN A 112 -10.44 12.08 -1.41
C GLN A 112 -9.65 11.97 -0.09
N ALA A 113 -9.71 10.81 0.58
CA ALA A 113 -9.00 10.59 1.84
C ALA A 113 -7.48 10.65 1.65
N GLN A 114 -6.94 9.94 0.65
CA GLN A 114 -5.51 9.95 0.32
C GLN A 114 -5.01 11.35 -0.03
N TYR A 115 -5.76 12.10 -0.84
CA TYR A 115 -5.37 13.47 -1.17
C TYR A 115 -5.42 14.38 0.06
N GLY A 116 -6.46 14.26 0.90
CA GLY A 116 -6.56 14.98 2.17
C GLY A 116 -5.38 14.68 3.11
N LEU A 117 -4.98 13.41 3.23
CA LEU A 117 -3.83 12.98 4.02
C LEU A 117 -2.52 13.56 3.47
N ALA A 118 -2.31 13.51 2.15
CA ALA A 118 -1.11 14.08 1.52
C ALA A 118 -1.00 15.59 1.68
N LEU A 119 -2.13 16.30 1.60
CA LEU A 119 -2.23 17.73 1.86
C LEU A 119 -1.91 18.06 3.32
N LEU A 120 -2.39 17.28 4.28
CA LEU A 120 -2.05 17.46 5.69
C LEU A 120 -0.57 17.21 5.98
N THR A 121 0.01 16.16 5.40
CA THR A 121 1.45 15.91 5.53
C THR A 121 2.26 17.08 4.98
N SER A 122 1.86 17.65 3.83
CA SER A 122 2.51 18.83 3.26
C SER A 122 2.30 20.07 4.14
N TYR A 123 1.08 20.27 4.68
CA TYR A 123 0.76 21.35 5.61
C TYR A 123 1.60 21.28 6.90
N GLN A 124 1.83 20.10 7.45
CA GLN A 124 2.65 19.93 8.65
C GLN A 124 4.12 20.33 8.44
N ARG A 125 4.62 20.27 7.20
CA ARG A 125 6.00 20.68 6.86
C ARG A 125 6.12 22.17 6.57
N HIS A 126 5.14 22.73 5.87
CA HIS A 126 5.24 24.09 5.30
C HIS A 126 4.34 25.11 5.99
N HIS A 127 3.37 24.65 6.77
CA HIS A 127 2.36 25.46 7.45
C HIS A 127 1.54 26.37 6.50
N ASP A 128 1.41 26.01 5.22
CA ASP A 128 0.61 26.77 4.25
C ASP A 128 -0.91 26.55 4.47
N PRO A 129 -1.67 27.59 4.86
CA PRO A 129 -3.09 27.46 5.13
C PRO A 129 -3.92 27.01 3.92
N ALA A 130 -3.45 27.20 2.68
CA ALA A 130 -4.15 26.73 1.49
C ALA A 130 -4.21 25.19 1.43
N LEU A 131 -3.14 24.51 1.87
CA LEU A 131 -3.09 23.05 1.95
C LEU A 131 -4.10 22.52 2.97
N LEU A 132 -4.15 23.12 4.17
CA LEU A 132 -5.12 22.75 5.20
C LEU A 132 -6.55 23.00 4.73
N ALA A 133 -6.83 24.16 4.12
CA ALA A 133 -8.14 24.48 3.59
C ALA A 133 -8.61 23.46 2.55
N LEU A 134 -7.70 22.97 1.69
CA LEU A 134 -8.02 21.95 0.70
C LEU A 134 -8.22 20.57 1.33
N ALA A 135 -7.44 20.21 2.36
CA ALA A 135 -7.63 18.97 3.11
C ALA A 135 -9.01 18.93 3.80
N LEU A 136 -9.43 20.05 4.40
CA LEU A 136 -10.74 20.21 5.01
C LEU A 136 -11.88 20.03 4.00
N LYS A 137 -11.70 20.48 2.75
CA LYS A 137 -12.67 20.26 1.67
C LYS A 137 -12.81 18.78 1.32
N GLN A 138 -11.71 18.02 1.23
CA GLN A 138 -11.76 16.58 0.97
C GLN A 138 -12.57 15.86 2.06
N ALA A 139 -12.20 16.08 3.32
CA ALA A 139 -12.87 15.47 4.47
C ALA A 139 -14.34 15.91 4.59
N GLY A 140 -14.63 17.18 4.32
CA GLY A 140 -15.97 17.72 4.29
C GLY A 140 -16.85 17.05 3.23
N ARG A 141 -16.29 16.77 2.04
CA ARG A 141 -17.00 16.04 0.98
C ARG A 141 -17.36 14.62 1.43
N ILE A 142 -16.41 13.88 1.99
CA ILE A 142 -16.62 12.51 2.47
C ILE A 142 -17.76 12.48 3.50
N ILE A 143 -17.75 13.39 4.48
CA ILE A 143 -18.82 13.50 5.48
C ILE A 143 -20.17 13.86 4.84
N ALA A 144 -20.19 14.78 3.88
CA ALA A 144 -21.43 15.26 3.26
C ALA A 144 -22.21 14.15 2.53
N HIS A 145 -21.51 13.14 1.99
CA HIS A 145 -22.10 12.04 1.21
C HIS A 145 -22.26 10.73 2.00
N ARG A 146 -21.98 10.73 3.30
CA ARG A 146 -22.05 9.52 4.13
C ARG A 146 -23.46 8.92 4.18
N THR A 147 -23.51 7.60 4.29
CA THR A 147 -24.69 6.85 4.73
C THR A 147 -24.58 6.60 6.23
N VAL A 148 -25.66 6.80 6.98
CA VAL A 148 -25.72 6.48 8.42
C VAL A 148 -26.51 5.20 8.61
N ALA A 149 -25.91 4.18 9.24
CA ALA A 149 -26.58 2.93 9.56
C ALA A 149 -26.21 2.51 10.99
N LYS A 150 -27.23 2.27 11.83
CA LYS A 150 -27.08 1.89 13.25
C LYS A 150 -26.10 2.81 14.04
N GLY A 151 -26.06 4.10 13.70
CA GLY A 151 -25.18 5.10 14.33
C GLY A 151 -23.78 5.21 13.73
N ALA A 152 -23.33 4.24 12.94
CA ALA A 152 -22.07 4.29 12.22
C ALA A 152 -22.18 5.06 10.90
N TRP A 153 -21.07 5.63 10.44
CA TRP A 153 -20.97 6.37 9.18
C TRP A 153 -20.23 5.54 8.15
N PHE A 154 -20.83 5.37 6.97
CA PHE A 154 -20.28 4.65 5.84
C PHE A 154 -20.14 5.58 4.63
N TYR A 155 -19.09 5.41 3.83
CA TYR A 155 -18.78 6.30 2.71
C TYR A 155 -19.05 5.60 1.37
N PRO A 156 -20.18 5.92 0.69
CA PRO A 156 -20.61 5.19 -0.49
C PRO A 156 -19.81 5.58 -1.73
N TYR A 157 -19.61 4.59 -2.59
CA TYR A 157 -19.19 4.76 -3.97
C TYR A 157 -20.41 4.84 -4.88
N PRO A 158 -20.67 5.97 -5.56
CA PRO A 158 -21.89 6.18 -6.34
C PRO A 158 -21.82 5.63 -7.78
N PHE A 159 -20.90 4.70 -8.06
CA PHE A 159 -20.67 4.11 -9.38
C PHE A 159 -20.42 2.61 -9.26
N GLY A 160 -20.66 1.86 -10.34
CA GLY A 160 -20.36 0.42 -10.38
C GLY A 160 -18.87 0.18 -10.63
N PHE A 161 -18.29 -0.82 -9.96
CA PHE A 161 -16.89 -1.19 -10.10
C PHE A 161 -16.73 -2.69 -10.41
N ALA A 162 -16.16 -3.00 -11.57
CA ALA A 162 -15.87 -4.38 -11.96
C ALA A 162 -14.53 -4.80 -11.34
N LEU A 163 -14.59 -5.67 -10.33
CA LEU A 163 -13.41 -6.27 -9.72
C LEU A 163 -12.61 -7.03 -10.76
N HIS A 164 -11.28 -6.97 -10.67
CA HIS A 164 -10.35 -7.69 -11.55
C HIS A 164 -10.58 -7.46 -13.06
N ASN A 165 -11.22 -6.36 -13.45
CA ASN A 165 -11.71 -6.10 -14.82
C ASN A 165 -12.69 -7.18 -15.35
N ASN A 166 -13.39 -7.86 -14.45
CA ASN A 166 -14.42 -8.85 -14.77
C ASN A 166 -15.82 -8.25 -14.51
N PRO A 167 -16.61 -7.95 -15.56
CA PRO A 167 -17.96 -7.40 -15.39
C PRO A 167 -18.94 -8.31 -14.62
N LYS A 168 -18.58 -9.59 -14.40
CA LYS A 168 -19.38 -10.53 -13.60
C LYS A 168 -19.18 -10.34 -12.09
N GLU A 169 -18.06 -9.77 -11.67
CA GLU A 169 -17.72 -9.44 -10.29
C GLU A 169 -17.89 -7.93 -10.12
N MET A 170 -19.14 -7.48 -10.06
CA MET A 170 -19.49 -6.06 -10.09
C MET A 170 -20.00 -5.59 -8.74
N GLU A 171 -19.25 -4.71 -8.12
CA GLU A 171 -19.70 -3.91 -6.99
C GLU A 171 -20.73 -2.88 -7.48
N ARG A 172 -21.98 -3.02 -7.03
CA ARG A 172 -23.09 -2.19 -7.51
C ARG A 172 -23.28 -0.97 -6.64
N ALA A 173 -23.39 0.20 -7.27
CA ALA A 173 -23.65 1.44 -6.56
C ALA A 173 -24.99 1.43 -5.79
N PRO A 174 -25.05 2.01 -4.58
CA PRO A 174 -23.90 2.39 -3.76
C PRO A 174 -23.26 1.16 -3.11
N TRP A 175 -21.94 1.05 -3.23
CA TRP A 175 -21.14 0.07 -2.48
C TRP A 175 -20.19 0.79 -1.50
N TYR A 176 -19.58 0.04 -0.59
CA TYR A 176 -18.78 0.57 0.51
C TYR A 176 -17.48 -0.22 0.62
N SER A 177 -16.45 0.36 1.25
CA SER A 177 -15.12 -0.26 1.33
C SER A 177 -14.49 -0.06 2.70
N GLY A 178 -13.98 -1.13 3.30
CA GLY A 178 -13.19 -1.08 4.53
C GLY A 178 -11.92 -0.24 4.39
N MET A 179 -11.28 -0.27 3.21
CA MET A 179 -10.15 0.61 2.90
C MET A 179 -10.57 2.09 2.89
N ALA A 180 -11.73 2.41 2.31
CA ALA A 180 -12.28 3.76 2.34
C ALA A 180 -12.58 4.24 3.77
N GLN A 181 -13.22 3.39 4.58
CA GLN A 181 -13.49 3.68 5.98
C GLN A 181 -12.20 3.95 6.76
N ALA A 182 -11.17 3.14 6.55
CA ALA A 182 -9.91 3.24 7.27
C ALA A 182 -9.12 4.50 6.91
N GLN A 183 -9.01 4.83 5.62
CA GLN A 183 -8.32 6.04 5.19
C GLN A 183 -9.08 7.31 5.58
N ALA A 184 -10.42 7.29 5.52
CA ALA A 184 -11.23 8.39 6.02
C ALA A 184 -11.07 8.56 7.54
N LEU A 185 -11.03 7.46 8.31
CA LEU A 185 -10.77 7.47 9.75
C LEU A 185 -9.42 8.13 10.07
N SER A 186 -8.34 7.72 9.40
CA SER A 186 -7.02 8.36 9.50
C SER A 186 -7.07 9.86 9.21
N LEU A 187 -7.76 10.27 8.14
CA LEU A 187 -7.91 11.68 7.79
C LEU A 187 -8.65 12.47 8.88
N PHE A 188 -9.76 11.95 9.39
CA PHE A 188 -10.54 12.63 10.43
C PHE A 188 -9.79 12.72 11.76
N VAL A 189 -9.09 11.65 12.17
CA VAL A 189 -8.24 11.68 13.38
C VAL A 189 -7.20 12.80 13.26
N ARG A 190 -6.47 12.85 12.14
CA ARG A 190 -5.41 13.85 11.94
C ARG A 190 -5.96 15.27 11.84
N LEU A 191 -7.09 15.47 11.16
CA LEU A 191 -7.76 16.77 11.15
C LEU A 191 -8.21 17.20 12.54
N ALA A 192 -8.74 16.28 13.34
CA ALA A 192 -9.18 16.59 14.70
C ALA A 192 -7.99 17.01 15.57
N VAL A 193 -6.84 16.35 15.45
CA VAL A 193 -5.60 16.72 16.15
C VAL A 193 -5.10 18.10 15.69
N VAL A 194 -5.06 18.35 14.38
CA VAL A 194 -4.52 19.59 13.81
C VAL A 194 -5.40 20.80 14.09
N THR A 195 -6.73 20.64 14.03
CA THR A 195 -7.68 21.78 14.08
C THR A 195 -8.38 21.94 15.42
N GLY A 196 -8.49 20.88 16.22
CA GLY A 196 -9.34 20.85 17.40
C GLY A 196 -10.85 20.93 17.13
N ASP A 197 -11.29 20.92 15.86
CA ASP A 197 -12.72 21.02 15.51
C ASP A 197 -13.47 19.73 15.93
N PRO A 198 -14.49 19.82 16.81
CA PRO A 198 -15.21 18.66 17.32
C PRO A 198 -15.95 17.86 16.24
N ARG A 199 -16.22 18.45 15.08
CA ARG A 199 -16.81 17.74 13.94
C ARG A 199 -15.94 16.57 13.48
N TRP A 200 -14.62 16.74 13.48
CA TRP A 200 -13.70 15.67 13.05
C TRP A 200 -13.60 14.56 14.11
N GLN A 201 -13.69 14.91 15.40
CA GLN A 201 -13.80 13.92 16.47
C GLN A 201 -15.08 13.08 16.34
N GLN A 202 -16.21 13.71 16.03
CA GLN A 202 -17.47 13.00 15.77
C GLN A 202 -17.34 12.08 14.56
N ALA A 203 -16.76 12.58 13.47
CA ALA A 203 -16.56 11.81 12.25
C ALA A 203 -15.65 10.59 12.49
N ALA A 204 -14.53 10.76 13.19
CA ALA A 204 -13.64 9.65 13.55
C ALA A 204 -14.37 8.60 14.40
N ALA A 205 -15.11 9.01 15.43
CA ALA A 205 -15.84 8.09 16.29
C ALA A 205 -16.94 7.31 15.53
N ALA A 206 -17.74 7.99 14.72
CA ALA A 206 -18.81 7.36 13.95
C ALA A 206 -18.28 6.50 12.79
N THR A 207 -17.11 6.81 12.24
CA THR A 207 -16.41 5.97 11.27
C THR A 207 -15.88 4.71 11.93
N PHE A 208 -15.25 4.82 13.11
CA PHE A 208 -14.76 3.65 13.83
C PHE A 208 -15.90 2.65 14.12
N ASP A 209 -17.09 3.14 14.47
CA ASP A 209 -18.25 2.29 14.72
C ASP A 209 -18.67 1.47 13.48
N SER A 210 -18.25 1.82 12.25
CA SER A 210 -18.54 1.03 11.05
C SER A 210 -17.81 -0.31 11.03
N PHE A 211 -16.65 -0.42 11.67
CA PHE A 211 -15.90 -1.68 11.77
C PHE A 211 -16.52 -2.65 12.77
N LEU A 212 -17.39 -2.16 13.66
CA LEU A 212 -18.10 -2.98 14.63
C LEU A 212 -19.42 -3.55 14.09
N ALA A 213 -19.88 -3.03 12.94
CA ALA A 213 -21.14 -3.42 12.34
C ALA A 213 -21.01 -4.79 11.64
N PRO A 214 -21.70 -5.83 12.11
CA PRO A 214 -21.62 -7.15 11.48
C PRO A 214 -22.30 -7.14 10.11
N PRO A 215 -21.94 -8.11 9.23
CA PRO A 215 -22.69 -8.35 8.00
C PRO A 215 -24.18 -8.47 8.28
N SER A 216 -24.99 -7.68 7.57
CA SER A 216 -26.44 -7.68 7.75
C SER A 216 -27.18 -7.28 6.49
N ASP A 217 -28.30 -7.94 6.22
CA ASP A 217 -29.13 -7.66 5.05
C ASP A 217 -29.72 -6.25 5.11
N GLY A 218 -29.62 -5.52 3.98
CA GLY A 218 -30.17 -4.17 3.85
C GLY A 218 -29.39 -3.05 4.56
N ALA A 219 -28.27 -3.35 5.22
CA ALA A 219 -27.40 -2.33 5.82
C ALA A 219 -25.92 -2.50 5.40
N PRO A 220 -25.17 -1.41 5.23
CA PRO A 220 -23.75 -1.49 4.89
C PRO A 220 -22.94 -2.12 6.03
N TRP A 221 -21.86 -2.79 5.64
CA TRP A 221 -20.87 -3.41 6.53
C TRP A 221 -19.52 -3.43 5.79
N VAL A 222 -18.42 -3.48 6.55
CA VAL A 222 -17.05 -3.44 5.98
C VAL A 222 -16.06 -4.35 6.73
N ALA A 223 -16.55 -5.11 7.70
CA ALA A 223 -15.74 -6.05 8.45
C ALA A 223 -16.54 -7.32 8.73
N HIS A 224 -15.88 -8.46 8.61
CA HIS A 224 -16.43 -9.76 9.00
C HIS A 224 -15.36 -10.66 9.59
N VAL A 225 -15.80 -11.74 10.22
CA VAL A 225 -14.93 -12.83 10.62
C VAL A 225 -15.13 -13.96 9.61
N ASP A 226 -14.04 -14.41 9.01
CA ASP A 226 -14.09 -15.52 8.06
C ASP A 226 -14.33 -16.87 8.75
N ASN A 227 -14.45 -17.94 7.96
CA ASN A 227 -14.69 -19.28 8.48
C ASN A 227 -13.51 -19.85 9.29
N ALA A 228 -12.32 -19.26 9.17
CA ALA A 228 -11.13 -19.63 9.93
C ALA A 228 -10.99 -18.83 11.22
N GLY A 229 -11.93 -17.92 11.52
CA GLY A 229 -11.93 -17.12 12.74
C GLY A 229 -11.09 -15.85 12.65
N TYR A 230 -10.67 -15.40 11.45
CA TYR A 230 -9.87 -14.20 11.26
C TYR A 230 -10.72 -12.98 10.90
N LEU A 231 -10.39 -11.83 11.49
CA LEU A 231 -11.07 -10.56 11.26
C LEU A 231 -10.58 -9.90 9.96
N TRP A 232 -11.46 -9.86 8.96
CA TRP A 232 -11.25 -9.11 7.73
C TRP A 232 -11.90 -7.73 7.79
N ILE A 233 -11.18 -6.75 7.25
CA ILE A 233 -11.63 -5.41 6.91
C ILE A 233 -11.74 -5.38 5.38
N ASP A 234 -12.92 -5.72 4.88
CA ASP A 234 -13.19 -5.99 3.48
C ASP A 234 -13.08 -4.74 2.62
N GLU A 235 -12.17 -4.74 1.64
CA GLU A 235 -12.12 -3.68 0.63
C GLU A 235 -13.38 -3.69 -0.25
N TYR A 236 -13.87 -4.88 -0.57
CA TYR A 236 -15.04 -5.17 -1.41
C TYR A 236 -15.95 -6.16 -0.67
N PRO A 237 -16.82 -5.68 0.23
CA PRO A 237 -17.70 -6.50 1.05
C PRO A 237 -18.87 -7.07 0.23
N GLU A 238 -18.95 -8.40 0.12
CA GLU A 238 -19.95 -9.09 -0.73
C GLU A 238 -21.07 -9.82 0.03
N ARG A 239 -22.12 -10.23 -0.68
CA ARG A 239 -23.23 -10.98 -0.05
C ARG A 239 -23.40 -12.36 -0.68
N PRO A 240 -23.25 -13.45 0.08
CA PRO A 240 -22.97 -13.52 1.53
C PRO A 240 -21.52 -13.11 1.87
N ALA A 241 -21.25 -12.68 3.11
CA ALA A 241 -19.93 -12.16 3.52
C ALA A 241 -18.72 -13.06 3.19
N PRO A 242 -18.81 -14.41 3.30
CA PRO A 242 -17.71 -15.28 2.88
C PRO A 242 -17.39 -15.27 1.37
N ALA A 243 -18.19 -14.58 0.56
CA ALA A 243 -17.94 -14.38 -0.87
C ALA A 243 -17.15 -13.09 -1.17
N SER A 244 -16.77 -12.31 -0.15
CA SER A 244 -15.89 -11.16 -0.32
C SER A 244 -14.58 -11.54 -0.99
N ASP A 245 -13.98 -10.58 -1.70
CA ASP A 245 -12.72 -10.78 -2.43
C ASP A 245 -11.53 -11.14 -1.50
N LEU A 246 -11.60 -10.72 -0.23
CA LEU A 246 -10.51 -10.83 0.76
C LEU A 246 -9.22 -10.18 0.23
N THR A 247 -9.34 -8.93 -0.20
CA THR A 247 -8.26 -8.13 -0.77
C THR A 247 -7.21 -7.75 0.27
N TYR A 248 -5.96 -8.15 0.05
CA TYR A 248 -4.94 -8.11 1.08
C TYR A 248 -4.40 -6.71 1.38
N ASN A 249 -4.25 -5.83 0.37
CA ASN A 249 -3.86 -4.43 0.61
C ASN A 249 -4.92 -3.65 1.39
N GLY A 250 -6.21 -3.94 1.13
CA GLY A 250 -7.34 -3.32 1.82
C GLY A 250 -7.35 -3.65 3.30
N GLN A 251 -7.13 -4.92 3.64
CA GLN A 251 -6.94 -5.38 5.03
C GLN A 251 -5.85 -4.57 5.74
N MET A 252 -4.68 -4.42 5.11
CA MET A 252 -3.56 -3.69 5.72
C MET A 252 -3.84 -2.19 5.84
N PHE A 253 -4.59 -1.57 4.92
CA PHE A 253 -5.08 -0.20 5.13
C PHE A 253 -6.08 -0.11 6.28
N GLY A 254 -6.92 -1.14 6.47
CA GLY A 254 -7.77 -1.34 7.64
C GLY A 254 -7.00 -1.19 8.94
N VAL A 255 -5.88 -1.92 9.07
CA VAL A 255 -4.98 -1.84 10.23
C VAL A 255 -4.52 -0.40 10.48
N VAL A 256 -4.10 0.33 9.44
CA VAL A 256 -3.62 1.72 9.60
C VAL A 256 -4.70 2.65 10.15
N GLY A 257 -5.94 2.54 9.68
CA GLY A 257 -7.06 3.35 10.18
C GLY A 257 -7.38 3.07 11.65
N LEU A 258 -7.38 1.79 12.04
CA LEU A 258 -7.58 1.37 13.42
C LEU A 258 -6.44 1.84 14.33
N TYR A 259 -5.19 1.74 13.86
CA TYR A 259 -4.00 2.22 14.55
C TYR A 259 -4.05 3.73 14.84
N ASP A 260 -4.42 4.55 13.84
CA ASP A 260 -4.55 6.00 14.01
C ASP A 260 -5.64 6.32 15.06
N PHE A 261 -6.73 5.55 15.10
CA PHE A 261 -7.81 5.75 16.08
C PHE A 261 -7.43 5.34 17.51
N VAL A 262 -6.70 4.22 17.68
CA VAL A 262 -6.19 3.79 18.98
C VAL A 262 -5.28 4.85 19.62
N HIS A 263 -4.46 5.51 18.80
CA HIS A 263 -3.54 6.56 19.26
C HIS A 263 -4.17 7.96 19.34
N TYR A 264 -5.45 8.11 18.99
CA TYR A 264 -6.10 9.43 19.00
C TYR A 264 -6.43 9.87 20.44
N PRO A 265 -5.83 10.95 20.99
CA PRO A 265 -5.97 11.30 22.41
C PRO A 265 -7.30 12.02 22.75
N SER A 266 -8.43 11.53 22.24
CA SER A 266 -9.76 12.11 22.49
C SER A 266 -10.57 11.33 23.50
N ALA A 267 -11.54 11.99 24.15
CA ALA A 267 -12.48 11.32 25.03
C ALA A 267 -13.34 10.27 24.29
N ALA A 268 -13.61 10.47 23.00
CA ALA A 268 -14.41 9.54 22.20
C ALA A 268 -13.63 8.25 21.87
N ALA A 269 -12.33 8.38 21.55
CA ALA A 269 -11.43 7.24 21.36
C ALA A 269 -11.16 6.51 22.68
N ARG A 270 -10.88 7.23 23.78
CA ARG A 270 -10.68 6.63 25.11
C ARG A 270 -11.84 5.73 25.55
N ARG A 271 -13.09 6.13 25.27
CA ARG A 271 -14.27 5.29 25.58
C ARG A 271 -14.35 4.01 24.74
N ARG A 272 -13.78 4.01 23.54
CA ARG A 272 -13.75 2.87 22.60
C ARG A 272 -12.44 2.09 22.67
N LEU A 273 -11.48 2.53 23.47
CA LEU A 273 -10.11 2.00 23.45
C LEU A 273 -10.04 0.48 23.64
N PRO A 274 -10.78 -0.16 24.56
CA PRO A 274 -10.72 -1.63 24.71
C PRO A 274 -11.11 -2.38 23.43
N ILE A 275 -12.21 -1.99 22.79
CA ILE A 275 -12.66 -2.62 21.54
C ILE A 275 -11.78 -2.20 20.34
N ALA A 276 -11.25 -0.97 20.34
CA ALA A 276 -10.34 -0.51 19.29
C ALA A 276 -9.02 -1.28 19.30
N LEU A 277 -8.45 -1.54 20.48
CA LEU A 277 -7.27 -2.39 20.64
C LEU A 277 -7.55 -3.82 20.18
N GLN A 278 -8.70 -4.39 20.55
CA GLN A 278 -9.09 -5.74 20.12
C GLN A 278 -9.23 -5.82 18.59
N MET A 279 -9.90 -4.86 17.96
CA MET A 279 -10.06 -4.80 16.51
C MET A 279 -8.73 -4.62 15.79
N LEU A 280 -7.82 -3.80 16.34
CA LEU A 280 -6.49 -3.60 15.79
C LEU A 280 -5.66 -4.90 15.83
N ASP A 281 -5.57 -5.53 17.00
CA ASP A 281 -4.86 -6.81 17.18
C ASP A 281 -5.44 -7.91 16.27
N GLY A 282 -6.77 -8.00 16.19
CA GLY A 282 -7.43 -8.94 15.28
C GLY A 282 -7.09 -8.70 13.81
N ALA A 283 -7.07 -7.44 13.37
CA ALA A 283 -6.73 -7.09 11.98
C ALA A 283 -5.24 -7.34 11.66
N GLU A 284 -4.34 -7.07 12.60
CA GLU A 284 -2.91 -7.37 12.51
C GLU A 284 -2.66 -8.89 12.48
N THR A 285 -3.37 -9.65 13.31
CA THR A 285 -3.35 -11.12 13.37
C THR A 285 -3.79 -11.73 12.04
N THR A 286 -4.87 -11.23 11.44
CA THR A 286 -5.30 -11.62 10.10
C THR A 286 -4.24 -11.32 9.05
N ALA A 287 -3.64 -10.12 9.09
CA ALA A 287 -2.60 -9.74 8.14
C ALA A 287 -1.38 -10.67 8.24
N GLU A 288 -0.91 -10.98 9.45
CA GLU A 288 0.20 -11.91 9.66
C GLU A 288 -0.11 -13.30 9.10
N HIS A 289 -1.27 -13.86 9.45
CA HIS A 289 -1.67 -15.21 9.01
C HIS A 289 -1.68 -15.31 7.48
N TYR A 290 -2.36 -14.37 6.83
CA TYR A 290 -2.58 -14.40 5.38
C TYR A 290 -1.38 -13.94 4.56
N ALA A 291 -0.35 -13.33 5.16
CA ALA A 291 0.91 -13.01 4.48
C ALA A 291 1.57 -14.25 3.84
N SER A 292 1.46 -15.40 4.50
CA SER A 292 1.97 -16.68 3.99
C SER A 292 1.06 -17.29 2.91
N VAL A 293 -0.25 -17.04 2.98
CA VAL A 293 -1.27 -17.60 2.08
C VAL A 293 -1.29 -16.89 0.73
N ILE A 294 -1.10 -15.57 0.73
CA ILE A 294 -1.01 -14.77 -0.52
C ILE A 294 0.33 -14.94 -1.23
N ARG A 295 1.34 -15.49 -0.55
CA ARG A 295 2.68 -15.70 -1.11
C ARG A 295 2.64 -16.69 -2.27
N ASN A 296 3.38 -16.36 -3.33
CA ASN A 296 3.65 -17.25 -4.44
C ASN A 296 5.17 -17.36 -4.62
N PRO A 297 5.83 -18.35 -3.98
CA PRO A 297 7.29 -18.40 -3.94
C PRO A 297 7.94 -18.31 -5.32
N GLY A 298 8.86 -17.36 -5.48
CA GLY A 298 9.51 -17.07 -6.76
C GLY A 298 8.61 -16.39 -7.81
N PHE A 299 7.49 -15.76 -7.41
CA PHE A 299 6.66 -14.96 -8.30
C PHE A 299 5.81 -13.91 -7.55
N VAL A 300 4.94 -13.22 -8.29
CA VAL A 300 4.02 -12.19 -7.78
C VAL A 300 3.04 -12.81 -6.78
N SER A 301 2.87 -12.17 -5.61
CA SER A 301 1.85 -12.54 -4.62
C SER A 301 0.44 -12.35 -5.15
N ARG A 302 -0.51 -13.12 -4.63
CA ARG A 302 -1.94 -12.91 -4.89
C ARG A 302 -2.38 -11.55 -4.33
N TYR A 303 -3.19 -10.84 -5.11
CA TYR A 303 -3.84 -9.59 -4.74
C TYR A 303 -4.95 -9.83 -3.72
N CYS A 304 -5.75 -10.86 -3.97
CA CYS A 304 -6.89 -11.29 -3.19
C CYS A 304 -6.91 -12.82 -3.07
N LEU A 305 -7.71 -13.36 -2.14
CA LEU A 305 -7.74 -14.80 -1.90
C LEU A 305 -8.82 -15.53 -2.69
N GLN A 306 -9.90 -14.84 -3.07
CA GLN A 306 -11.04 -15.48 -3.74
C GLN A 306 -10.65 -16.02 -5.12
N ASP A 307 -10.15 -15.16 -6.00
CA ASP A 307 -9.77 -15.55 -7.37
C ASP A 307 -8.25 -15.73 -7.53
N GLY A 308 -7.46 -15.30 -6.55
CA GLY A 308 -6.02 -15.44 -6.58
C GLY A 308 -5.32 -14.58 -7.64
N THR A 309 -5.97 -13.49 -8.08
CA THR A 309 -5.47 -12.57 -9.10
C THR A 309 -4.03 -12.14 -8.81
N LEU A 310 -3.17 -12.17 -9.82
CA LEU A 310 -1.77 -11.75 -9.70
C LEU A 310 -1.57 -10.35 -10.26
N ASN A 311 -1.00 -9.45 -9.47
CA ASN A 311 -0.68 -8.09 -9.91
C ASN A 311 0.66 -7.63 -9.32
N ALA A 312 1.64 -7.36 -10.20
CA ALA A 312 3.00 -6.99 -9.80
C ALA A 312 3.08 -5.64 -9.07
N GLN A 313 2.17 -4.70 -9.37
CA GLN A 313 2.11 -3.42 -8.67
C GLN A 313 1.61 -3.62 -7.23
N TYR A 314 0.56 -4.41 -7.04
CA TYR A 314 0.06 -4.74 -5.70
C TYR A 314 1.03 -5.59 -4.89
N HIS A 315 1.82 -6.45 -5.52
CA HIS A 315 2.90 -7.16 -4.84
C HIS A 315 3.92 -6.19 -4.21
N ALA A 316 4.33 -5.15 -4.92
CA ALA A 316 5.22 -4.13 -4.36
C ALA A 316 4.54 -3.34 -3.22
N ILE A 317 3.23 -3.09 -3.32
CA ILE A 317 2.44 -2.47 -2.26
C ILE A 317 2.41 -3.37 -1.01
N HIS A 318 2.21 -4.68 -1.17
CA HIS A 318 2.23 -5.64 -0.06
C HIS A 318 3.57 -5.64 0.68
N VAL A 319 4.69 -5.62 -0.03
CA VAL A 319 6.04 -5.53 0.58
C VAL A 319 6.14 -4.29 1.49
N VAL A 320 5.71 -3.13 1.00
CA VAL A 320 5.76 -1.88 1.76
C VAL A 320 4.80 -1.91 2.95
N GLN A 321 3.57 -2.38 2.76
CA GLN A 321 2.60 -2.46 3.86
C GLN A 321 3.04 -3.45 4.95
N LEU A 322 3.67 -4.57 4.60
CA LEU A 322 4.28 -5.48 5.57
C LEU A 322 5.42 -4.81 6.34
N SER A 323 6.28 -4.01 5.69
CA SER A 323 7.29 -3.22 6.44
C SER A 323 6.65 -2.18 7.37
N HIS A 324 5.49 -1.62 7.01
CA HIS A 324 4.74 -0.73 7.88
C HIS A 324 4.14 -1.47 9.07
N LEU A 325 3.59 -2.68 8.89
CA LEU A 325 3.09 -3.48 10.00
C LEU A 325 4.21 -3.86 10.97
N TYR A 326 5.42 -4.13 10.49
CA TYR A 326 6.58 -4.24 11.37
C TYR A 326 6.82 -2.94 12.17
N THR A 327 6.70 -1.76 11.54
CA THR A 327 6.81 -0.48 12.26
C THR A 327 5.77 -0.33 13.37
N LEU A 328 4.53 -0.77 13.13
CA LEU A 328 3.43 -0.63 14.10
C LEU A 328 3.49 -1.66 15.24
N THR A 329 3.98 -2.86 14.97
CA THR A 329 3.93 -4.01 15.90
C THR A 329 5.28 -4.39 16.49
N GLN A 330 6.38 -4.01 15.82
CA GLN A 330 7.74 -4.51 16.03
C GLN A 330 7.91 -6.03 15.90
N ASP A 331 6.93 -6.74 15.33
CA ASP A 331 7.02 -8.18 15.13
C ASP A 331 7.83 -8.52 13.86
N GLN A 332 8.87 -9.31 14.05
CA GLN A 332 9.76 -9.77 12.99
C GLN A 332 9.04 -10.58 11.89
N ALA A 333 7.87 -11.17 12.16
CA ALA A 333 7.08 -11.92 11.20
C ALA A 333 6.72 -11.05 9.99
N PHE A 334 6.27 -9.82 10.20
CA PHE A 334 5.96 -8.89 9.12
C PHE A 334 7.20 -8.49 8.31
N ALA A 335 8.32 -8.24 9.00
CA ALA A 335 9.56 -7.88 8.32
C ALA A 335 10.11 -9.05 7.48
N ARG A 336 9.99 -10.29 7.98
CA ARG A 336 10.34 -11.51 7.22
C ARG A 336 9.41 -11.69 6.02
N ALA A 337 8.10 -11.49 6.18
CA ALA A 337 7.15 -11.59 5.09
C ALA A 337 7.45 -10.55 3.99
N ALA A 338 7.80 -9.31 4.36
CA ALA A 338 8.22 -8.28 3.40
C ALA A 338 9.46 -8.70 2.59
N ASP A 339 10.49 -9.26 3.25
CA ASP A 339 11.68 -9.76 2.57
C ASP A 339 11.39 -10.95 1.65
N ASP A 340 10.54 -11.87 2.11
CA ASP A 340 10.13 -13.05 1.34
C ASP A 340 9.44 -12.64 0.04
N LEU A 341 8.46 -11.71 0.13
CA LEU A 341 7.80 -11.17 -1.05
C LEU A 341 8.80 -10.44 -1.97
N ARG A 342 9.63 -9.53 -1.43
CA ARG A 342 10.64 -8.82 -2.23
C ARG A 342 11.56 -9.78 -2.99
N ARG A 343 11.93 -10.88 -2.35
CA ARG A 343 12.78 -11.93 -2.94
C ARG A 343 12.04 -12.72 -4.02
N ASP A 344 10.76 -12.97 -3.82
CA ASP A 344 9.91 -13.67 -4.77
C ASP A 344 9.74 -12.87 -6.06
N TYR A 345 9.54 -11.55 -5.99
CA TYR A 345 9.42 -10.73 -7.19
C TYR A 345 9.92 -9.28 -6.99
N PRO A 346 10.93 -8.82 -7.76
CA PRO A 346 11.36 -7.44 -7.68
C PRO A 346 10.37 -6.50 -8.36
N THR A 347 10.31 -5.24 -7.93
CA THR A 347 9.62 -4.18 -8.69
C THR A 347 10.22 -4.10 -10.10
N PRO A 348 9.44 -4.32 -11.18
CA PRO A 348 9.97 -4.42 -12.54
C PRO A 348 10.66 -3.16 -13.03
N GLU A 349 10.02 -2.00 -12.88
CA GLU A 349 10.56 -0.73 -13.33
C GLU A 349 11.75 -0.31 -12.47
N VAL A 350 12.90 -0.09 -13.11
CA VAL A 350 14.11 0.40 -12.47
C VAL A 350 14.78 1.40 -13.40
N THR A 351 15.55 2.34 -12.86
CA THR A 351 16.49 3.13 -13.69
C THR A 351 17.88 2.82 -13.18
N GLY A 352 18.73 2.26 -14.03
CA GLY A 352 20.08 1.94 -13.60
C GLY A 352 20.99 1.43 -14.69
N THR A 353 22.12 0.91 -14.26
CA THR A 353 23.19 0.44 -15.13
C THR A 353 23.45 -1.03 -14.88
N ILE A 354 23.30 -1.83 -15.92
CA ILE A 354 23.74 -3.23 -15.95
C ILE A 354 25.26 -3.22 -16.07
N HIS A 355 25.94 -3.90 -15.17
CA HIS A 355 27.37 -4.20 -15.28
C HIS A 355 27.54 -5.61 -15.84
N VAL A 356 28.35 -5.75 -16.89
CA VAL A 356 28.61 -7.02 -17.55
C VAL A 356 30.12 -7.22 -17.67
N ILE A 357 30.66 -8.29 -17.08
CA ILE A 357 32.10 -8.63 -17.20
C ILE A 357 32.38 -9.31 -18.55
N PRO A 358 33.65 -9.48 -18.96
CA PRO A 358 33.99 -10.23 -20.17
C PRO A 358 33.37 -11.64 -20.19
N GLY A 359 32.93 -12.09 -21.36
CA GLY A 359 32.34 -13.41 -21.55
C GLY A 359 31.25 -13.45 -22.62
N THR A 360 30.62 -14.62 -22.76
CA THR A 360 29.50 -14.85 -23.68
C THR A 360 28.21 -15.02 -22.90
N TYR A 361 27.18 -14.30 -23.31
CA TYR A 361 25.88 -14.22 -22.66
C TYR A 361 24.77 -14.54 -23.65
N GLN A 362 23.81 -15.35 -23.22
CA GLN A 362 22.57 -15.53 -23.95
C GLN A 362 21.65 -14.33 -23.65
N LEU A 363 21.18 -13.71 -24.72
CA LEU A 363 20.16 -12.69 -24.68
C LEU A 363 18.84 -13.30 -25.15
N ALA A 364 17.74 -12.86 -24.56
CA ALA A 364 16.41 -13.35 -24.88
C ALA A 364 15.43 -12.19 -25.11
N ARG A 365 14.36 -12.44 -25.87
CA ARG A 365 13.14 -11.65 -25.84
C ARG A 365 12.01 -12.53 -25.34
N PHE A 366 11.12 -11.94 -24.56
CA PHE A 366 9.97 -12.62 -23.98
C PHE A 366 8.69 -12.01 -24.52
N ASP A 367 7.68 -12.86 -24.71
CA ASP A 367 6.30 -12.42 -24.88
C ASP A 367 5.82 -11.75 -23.59
N ALA A 368 5.25 -10.55 -23.70
CA ALA A 368 4.91 -9.73 -22.53
C ALA A 368 3.76 -10.34 -21.70
N ALA A 369 2.85 -11.10 -22.33
CA ALA A 369 1.70 -11.69 -21.67
C ALA A 369 2.02 -13.03 -20.98
N SER A 370 2.74 -13.92 -21.68
CA SER A 370 3.02 -15.28 -21.23
C SER A 370 4.38 -15.45 -20.56
N GLY A 371 5.31 -14.51 -20.73
CA GLY A 371 6.71 -14.66 -20.31
C GLY A 371 7.48 -15.72 -21.12
N ARG A 372 6.89 -16.28 -22.18
CA ARG A 372 7.53 -17.27 -23.05
C ARG A 372 8.66 -16.63 -23.83
N GLN A 373 9.82 -17.28 -23.90
CA GLN A 373 10.91 -16.84 -24.77
C GLN A 373 10.49 -16.94 -26.24
N ILE A 374 10.58 -15.81 -26.97
CA ILE A 374 10.19 -15.71 -28.39
C ILE A 374 11.40 -15.53 -29.33
N ALA A 375 12.55 -15.13 -28.79
CA ALA A 375 13.80 -15.04 -29.54
C ALA A 375 15.01 -15.20 -28.62
N SER A 376 16.13 -15.66 -29.17
CA SER A 376 17.43 -15.71 -28.49
C SER A 376 18.56 -15.28 -29.42
N THR A 377 19.58 -14.63 -28.87
CA THR A 377 20.85 -14.33 -29.55
C THR A 377 22.00 -14.34 -28.55
N GLN A 378 23.24 -14.19 -29.00
CA GLN A 378 24.41 -14.13 -28.14
C GLN A 378 25.05 -12.73 -28.14
N LEU A 379 25.59 -12.38 -26.98
CA LEU A 379 26.45 -11.23 -26.75
C LEU A 379 27.79 -11.73 -26.24
N THR A 380 28.86 -11.53 -27.02
CA THR A 380 30.23 -11.84 -26.60
C THR A 380 31.01 -10.55 -26.37
N LEU A 381 31.62 -10.44 -25.20
CA LEU A 381 32.34 -9.25 -24.75
C LEU A 381 33.78 -9.61 -24.40
N GLY A 382 34.74 -8.99 -25.10
CA GLY A 382 36.18 -9.12 -24.79
C GLY A 382 36.64 -8.25 -23.61
N ARG A 383 35.85 -7.25 -23.22
CA ARG A 383 36.08 -6.39 -22.05
C ARG A 383 34.78 -6.16 -21.29
N GLY A 384 34.87 -5.83 -20.01
CA GLY A 384 33.69 -5.45 -19.24
C GLY A 384 33.02 -4.21 -19.84
N THR A 385 31.70 -4.13 -19.73
CA THR A 385 30.90 -3.00 -20.23
C THR A 385 29.74 -2.69 -19.30
N THR A 386 29.13 -1.54 -19.53
CA THR A 386 27.91 -1.10 -18.84
C THR A 386 26.81 -0.83 -19.85
N LEU A 387 25.58 -1.20 -19.53
CA LEU A 387 24.40 -0.99 -20.39
C LEU A 387 23.29 -0.32 -19.56
N PRO A 388 22.57 0.68 -20.09
CA PRO A 388 21.42 1.23 -19.39
C PRO A 388 20.29 0.20 -19.32
N THR A 389 19.50 0.25 -18.25
CA THR A 389 18.29 -0.55 -18.12
C THR A 389 17.14 0.26 -17.55
N LEU A 390 15.94 -0.10 -18.00
CA LEU A 390 14.67 0.42 -17.50
C LEU A 390 13.86 -0.66 -16.75
N TYR A 391 14.30 -1.93 -16.79
CA TYR A 391 13.54 -3.04 -16.22
C TYR A 391 14.43 -4.13 -15.63
N ARG A 392 14.05 -4.58 -14.43
CA ARG A 392 14.57 -5.75 -13.72
C ARG A 392 13.39 -6.62 -13.31
N GLN A 393 13.13 -7.68 -14.04
CA GLN A 393 11.91 -8.46 -13.88
C GLN A 393 12.23 -9.93 -13.67
N ARG A 394 11.45 -10.59 -12.81
CA ARG A 394 11.46 -12.04 -12.76
C ARG A 394 10.58 -12.61 -13.88
N ILE A 395 11.19 -13.41 -14.73
CA ILE A 395 10.49 -14.19 -15.75
C ILE A 395 10.15 -15.55 -15.14
N LEU A 396 8.88 -15.95 -15.21
CA LEU A 396 8.37 -17.17 -14.58
C LEU A 396 9.18 -18.40 -15.02
N GLY A 397 9.68 -19.17 -14.05
CA GLY A 397 10.54 -20.33 -14.28
C GLY A 397 11.94 -20.02 -14.84
N GLN A 398 12.28 -18.77 -15.12
CA GLN A 398 13.53 -18.38 -15.81
C GLN A 398 14.45 -17.49 -14.96
N GLY A 399 14.01 -17.04 -13.79
CA GLY A 399 14.79 -16.20 -12.86
C GLY A 399 14.68 -14.70 -13.18
N ILE A 400 15.61 -13.90 -12.66
CA ILE A 400 15.61 -12.44 -12.85
C ILE A 400 16.39 -12.07 -14.11
N TRP A 401 15.83 -11.17 -14.90
CA TRP A 401 16.39 -10.66 -16.15
C TRP A 401 16.38 -9.13 -16.16
N LEU A 402 17.35 -8.55 -16.85
CA LEU A 402 17.53 -7.11 -17.01
C LEU A 402 17.31 -6.74 -18.48
N LYS A 403 16.42 -5.78 -18.76
CA LYS A 403 16.14 -5.32 -20.13
C LYS A 403 17.12 -4.24 -20.54
N ILE A 404 17.83 -4.44 -21.64
CA ILE A 404 18.78 -3.48 -22.20
C ILE A 404 17.99 -2.30 -22.81
N GLY A 405 18.26 -1.09 -22.34
CA GLY A 405 17.52 0.12 -22.70
C GLY A 405 17.93 0.76 -24.02
N GLU A 406 19.18 0.57 -24.46
CA GLU A 406 19.78 1.28 -25.59
C GLU A 406 20.80 0.44 -26.37
N GLY A 407 21.20 0.92 -27.55
CA GLY A 407 22.20 0.29 -28.41
C GLY A 407 21.67 -0.87 -29.27
N PRO A 408 22.57 -1.65 -29.90
CA PRO A 408 22.19 -2.72 -30.84
C PRO A 408 21.30 -3.82 -30.24
N TYR A 409 21.37 -3.99 -28.92
CA TYR A 409 20.59 -4.96 -28.17
C TYR A 409 19.44 -4.32 -27.38
N LYS A 410 19.00 -3.12 -27.76
CA LYS A 410 17.79 -2.51 -27.18
C LYS A 410 16.61 -3.50 -27.21
N ASP A 411 15.88 -3.54 -26.10
CA ASP A 411 14.77 -4.44 -25.82
C ASP A 411 15.11 -5.93 -25.70
N TRP A 412 16.39 -6.30 -25.76
CA TRP A 412 16.83 -7.64 -25.36
C TRP A 412 17.05 -7.72 -23.86
N TRP A 413 16.83 -8.92 -23.32
CA TRP A 413 16.99 -9.22 -21.91
C TRP A 413 18.26 -10.04 -21.70
N VAL A 414 18.98 -9.74 -20.63
CA VAL A 414 20.12 -10.54 -20.16
C VAL A 414 19.83 -11.07 -18.76
N LYS A 415 20.13 -12.34 -18.50
CA LYS A 415 19.85 -12.97 -17.20
C LYS A 415 20.78 -12.40 -16.13
N GLU A 416 20.20 -11.93 -15.03
CA GLU A 416 20.96 -11.46 -13.87
C GLU A 416 21.71 -12.63 -13.22
N ARG A 417 23.01 -12.42 -12.98
CA ARG A 417 23.94 -13.34 -12.32
C ARG A 417 24.94 -12.52 -11.52
N ALA A 418 24.81 -12.56 -10.19
CA ALA A 418 25.69 -11.82 -9.28
C ALA A 418 27.18 -11.98 -9.64
N GLY A 419 27.89 -10.86 -9.78
CA GLY A 419 29.30 -10.83 -10.14
C GLY A 419 29.62 -11.11 -11.62
N ARG A 420 28.62 -11.37 -12.48
CA ARG A 420 28.81 -11.49 -13.94
C ARG A 420 27.96 -10.52 -14.75
N VAL A 421 26.67 -10.46 -14.44
CA VAL A 421 25.67 -9.55 -15.01
C VAL A 421 24.81 -9.08 -13.85
N TRP A 422 24.88 -7.81 -13.46
CA TRP A 422 24.10 -7.32 -12.32
C TRP A 422 23.63 -5.88 -12.52
N LEU A 423 22.53 -5.53 -11.87
CA LEU A 423 22.16 -4.13 -11.70
C LEU A 423 23.08 -3.48 -10.66
N GLY A 424 23.82 -2.45 -11.08
CA GLY A 424 24.72 -1.71 -10.20
C GLY A 424 23.94 -0.85 -9.20
N GLY A 425 24.53 -0.67 -8.02
CA GLY A 425 23.95 0.16 -6.98
C GLY A 425 23.04 -0.60 -6.02
N VAL A 426 22.21 0.17 -5.32
CA VAL A 426 21.16 -0.31 -4.42
C VAL A 426 19.84 -0.26 -5.18
N SER A 427 19.11 -1.36 -5.24
CA SER A 427 17.80 -1.46 -5.89
C SER A 427 16.80 -2.20 -5.01
N ALA A 428 15.50 -1.94 -5.22
CA ALA A 428 14.40 -2.54 -4.46
C ALA A 428 14.59 -2.43 -2.93
N ALA A 429 15.02 -1.25 -2.44
CA ALA A 429 15.24 -1.04 -1.02
C ALA A 429 13.91 -1.00 -0.24
N VAL A 430 13.84 -1.73 0.85
CA VAL A 430 12.76 -1.72 1.85
C VAL A 430 13.35 -1.28 3.17
N SER A 431 12.70 -0.31 3.84
CA SER A 431 13.17 0.24 5.11
C SER A 431 12.36 -0.30 6.27
N TYR A 432 13.01 -0.43 7.43
CA TYR A 432 12.45 -0.95 8.66
C TYR A 432 12.73 0.05 9.79
N TRP A 433 11.68 0.43 10.53
CA TRP A 433 11.82 1.26 11.70
C TRP A 433 11.05 0.63 12.87
N PRO A 434 11.62 0.51 14.07
CA PRO A 434 13.04 0.70 14.37
C PRO A 434 13.93 -0.31 13.61
N ALA A 435 15.23 -0.06 13.57
CA ALA A 435 16.17 -1.03 12.99
C ALA A 435 16.01 -2.40 13.69
N ARG A 436 15.91 -3.47 12.90
CA ARG A 436 15.60 -4.81 13.40
C ARG A 436 16.86 -5.64 13.66
N PRO A 437 16.89 -6.45 14.72
CA PRO A 437 17.99 -7.38 14.98
C PRO A 437 18.04 -8.53 13.96
N ILE A 438 19.24 -8.88 13.49
CA ILE A 438 19.51 -10.11 12.74
C ILE A 438 20.73 -10.83 13.33
N GLY A 439 20.63 -12.15 13.43
CA GLY A 439 21.76 -13.01 13.77
C GLY A 439 22.75 -13.14 12.60
N VAL A 440 24.03 -12.97 12.90
CA VAL A 440 25.14 -13.13 11.95
C VAL A 440 26.25 -13.93 12.61
N ASP A 441 26.81 -14.88 11.88
CA ASP A 441 27.87 -15.75 12.38
C ASP A 441 28.97 -15.97 11.33
N GLY A 442 30.18 -16.22 11.79
CA GLY A 442 31.36 -16.44 10.96
C GLY A 442 32.08 -15.17 10.49
N SER A 443 32.99 -15.35 9.54
CA SER A 443 33.69 -14.26 8.88
C SER A 443 32.85 -13.74 7.72
N VAL A 444 32.35 -12.51 7.85
CA VAL A 444 31.47 -11.89 6.88
C VAL A 444 32.11 -10.66 6.24
N THR A 445 31.84 -10.44 4.97
CA THR A 445 32.34 -9.31 4.19
C THR A 445 31.17 -8.48 3.67
N SER A 446 31.12 -7.20 4.02
CA SER A 446 30.13 -6.24 3.57
C SER A 446 30.71 -5.25 2.55
N TYR A 447 29.84 -4.63 1.77
CA TYR A 447 30.18 -3.59 0.79
C TYR A 447 30.09 -2.20 1.39
N VAL A 448 31.10 -1.36 1.11
CA VAL A 448 31.06 0.08 1.33
C VAL A 448 30.62 0.73 0.02
N LEU A 449 29.51 1.45 0.06
CA LEU A 449 28.98 2.16 -1.12
C LEU A 449 29.24 3.66 -1.00
N ASP A 450 29.52 4.33 -2.11
CA ASP A 450 29.51 5.79 -2.19
C ASP A 450 28.07 6.35 -2.25
N GLN A 451 27.94 7.68 -2.28
CA GLN A 451 26.63 8.34 -2.40
C GLN A 451 25.90 8.04 -3.72
N ALA A 452 26.60 7.53 -4.73
CA ALA A 452 26.02 7.09 -6.00
C ALA A 452 25.69 5.58 -5.98
N GLY A 453 25.81 4.92 -4.84
CA GLY A 453 25.56 3.49 -4.65
C GLY A 453 26.66 2.58 -5.20
N ARG A 454 27.79 3.12 -5.66
CA ARG A 454 28.88 2.31 -6.23
C ARG A 454 29.70 1.69 -5.12
N ALA A 455 30.04 0.41 -5.27
CA ALA A 455 30.96 -0.24 -4.34
C ALA A 455 32.36 0.37 -4.46
N VAL A 456 32.82 1.01 -3.38
CA VAL A 456 34.15 1.65 -3.28
C VAL A 456 35.11 0.87 -2.38
N GLY A 457 34.61 -0.14 -1.68
CA GLY A 457 35.42 -0.99 -0.82
C GLY A 457 34.62 -2.12 -0.19
N THR A 458 35.30 -2.89 0.63
CA THR A 458 34.67 -3.92 1.47
C THR A 458 35.15 -3.78 2.91
N LYS A 459 34.34 -4.26 3.86
CA LYS A 459 34.71 -4.38 5.27
C LYS A 459 34.49 -5.83 5.69
N THR A 460 35.48 -6.44 6.32
CA THR A 460 35.37 -7.81 6.82
C THR A 460 35.41 -7.79 8.34
N ALA A 461 34.51 -8.54 8.96
CA ALA A 461 34.49 -8.75 10.40
C ALA A 461 34.25 -10.23 10.70
N ARG A 462 34.90 -10.72 11.75
CA ARG A 462 34.61 -12.04 12.33
C ARG A 462 33.61 -11.85 13.46
N LEU A 463 32.42 -12.39 13.27
CA LEU A 463 31.31 -12.33 14.22
C LEU A 463 31.06 -13.75 14.73
N ALA A 464 30.91 -13.93 16.03
CA ALA A 464 30.59 -15.22 16.63
C ALA A 464 29.22 -15.11 17.29
N HIS A 465 28.19 -15.71 16.68
CA HIS A 465 26.79 -15.61 17.11
C HIS A 465 26.34 -14.18 17.44
N ALA A 466 26.77 -13.20 16.63
CA ALA A 466 26.49 -11.80 16.91
C ALA A 466 25.07 -11.42 16.46
N THR A 467 24.49 -10.42 17.12
CA THR A 467 23.31 -9.72 16.62
C THR A 467 23.72 -8.34 16.12
N VAL A 468 23.36 -8.02 14.89
CA VAL A 468 23.50 -6.67 14.31
C VAL A 468 22.12 -6.08 14.06
N LEU A 469 22.01 -4.75 14.09
CA LEU A 469 20.80 -4.04 13.73
C LEU A 469 20.86 -3.66 12.27
N VAL A 470 19.73 -3.80 11.58
CA VAL A 470 19.57 -3.39 10.19
C VAL A 470 18.35 -2.51 10.04
N ASP A 471 18.45 -1.47 9.24
CA ASP A 471 17.33 -0.57 8.94
C ASP A 471 16.81 -0.76 7.50
N GLN A 472 17.51 -1.50 6.63
CA GLN A 472 17.07 -1.75 5.26
C GLN A 472 17.44 -3.14 4.73
N THR A 473 16.61 -3.65 3.82
CA THR A 473 17.01 -4.71 2.88
C THR A 473 16.96 -4.19 1.45
N ALA A 474 17.88 -4.62 0.60
CA ALA A 474 17.92 -4.24 -0.80
C ALA A 474 18.67 -5.29 -1.64
N ASP A 475 18.58 -5.18 -2.96
CA ASP A 475 19.52 -5.83 -3.86
C ASP A 475 20.69 -4.89 -4.15
N VAL A 476 21.88 -5.27 -3.69
CA VAL A 476 23.14 -4.54 -3.89
C VAL A 476 24.02 -5.32 -4.85
N ASN A 477 24.29 -4.74 -6.01
CA ASN A 477 25.09 -5.37 -7.07
C ASN A 477 24.63 -6.80 -7.42
N GLY A 478 23.31 -6.99 -7.55
CA GLY A 478 22.69 -8.28 -7.88
C GLY A 478 22.70 -9.30 -6.73
N ARG A 479 23.01 -8.89 -5.49
CA ARG A 479 22.90 -9.72 -4.30
C ARG A 479 21.99 -9.07 -3.27
N GLU A 480 21.04 -9.84 -2.78
CA GLU A 480 20.28 -9.46 -1.60
C GLU A 480 21.23 -9.11 -0.44
N SER A 481 21.00 -7.99 0.21
CA SER A 481 21.87 -7.44 1.24
C SER A 481 21.08 -6.71 2.32
N TRP A 482 21.66 -6.62 3.50
CA TRP A 482 21.19 -5.86 4.64
C TRP A 482 22.04 -4.61 4.84
N HIS A 483 21.41 -3.45 5.06
CA HIS A 483 22.12 -2.27 5.51
C HIS A 483 22.32 -2.33 7.03
N VAL A 484 23.56 -2.47 7.47
CA VAL A 484 23.89 -2.66 8.89
C VAL A 484 24.09 -1.30 9.55
N VAL A 485 23.43 -1.06 10.68
CA VAL A 485 23.49 0.22 11.42
C VAL A 485 24.13 0.10 12.80
N SER A 486 24.54 -1.09 13.22
CA SER A 486 25.25 -1.29 14.51
C SER A 486 26.48 -2.19 14.40
N GLY A 487 27.33 -2.11 15.42
CA GLY A 487 28.51 -2.96 15.54
C GLY A 487 29.62 -2.66 14.51
N PRO A 488 30.56 -3.59 14.31
CA PRO A 488 31.76 -3.35 13.50
C PRO A 488 31.46 -3.19 12.01
N LEU A 489 30.27 -3.52 11.53
CA LEU A 489 29.85 -3.37 10.13
C LEU A 489 28.88 -2.20 9.90
N ALA A 490 28.67 -1.32 10.89
CA ALA A 490 27.79 -0.18 10.75
C ALA A 490 28.14 0.70 9.53
N GLY A 491 27.11 1.13 8.79
CA GLY A 491 27.21 1.93 7.56
C GLY A 491 27.58 1.12 6.31
N THR A 492 27.47 -0.21 6.34
CA THR A 492 27.84 -1.08 5.20
C THR A 492 26.70 -2.02 4.81
N TRP A 493 26.77 -2.53 3.57
CA TRP A 493 25.79 -3.46 3.02
C TRP A 493 26.31 -4.89 3.10
N LEU A 494 25.75 -5.68 4.02
CA LEU A 494 26.12 -7.08 4.25
C LEU A 494 25.28 -8.00 3.34
N PRO A 495 25.89 -8.74 2.40
CA PRO A 495 25.15 -9.70 1.58
C PRO A 495 24.50 -10.79 2.44
N VAL A 496 23.26 -11.14 2.09
CA VAL A 496 22.54 -12.24 2.74
C VAL A 496 23.18 -13.56 2.33
N THR A 497 23.89 -14.19 3.25
CA THR A 497 24.39 -15.56 3.09
C THR A 497 23.28 -16.53 3.46
N ARG A 498 22.85 -17.35 2.49
CA ARG A 498 21.93 -18.46 2.77
C ARG A 498 22.75 -19.73 3.02
N PRO A 499 22.31 -20.61 3.93
CA PRO A 499 22.89 -21.94 4.06
C PRO A 499 22.76 -22.75 2.76
#